data_AF-A0A1F1UZW1-F1
#
_entry.id   AF-A0A1F1UZW1-F1
#
_cell.length_a   1.000
_cell.length_b   1.000
_cell.length_c   1.000
_cell.angle_alpha   90.00
_cell.angle_beta   90.00
_cell.angle_gamma   90.00
#
_symmetry.space_group_name_H-M   'P 1'
#
loop_
_entity.id
_entity.type
_entity.pdbx_description
1 polymer ?
#
loop_
_entity_poly.entity_id
_entity_poly.type
_entity_poly.pdbx_seq_one_letter_code
_entity_poly.pdbx_strand_id
1 'polypeptide(L)'
;MDYELFVLQFQRRTQKRMADFEAMMREHQNKMEQTAKHYARARETMERPKPVAPRGDYTLERSRVSAARRARRAQVHAVLQSQARGTPPEQPGVGEEA
;
A
#
# COMPACT_ATOMS: atom_id res chain seq x y z
N MET A 1 -46.98 1.01 -58.85
CA MET A 1 -46.34 2.03 -57.99
C MET A 1 -45.50 2.89 -58.89
N ASP A 2 -45.84 4.17 -59.06
CA ASP A 2 -45.05 5.07 -59.90
C ASP A 2 -43.68 5.30 -59.29
N TYR A 3 -42.66 5.23 -60.14
CA TYR A 3 -41.27 5.39 -59.75
C TYR A 3 -41.00 6.73 -59.04
N GLU A 4 -41.66 7.79 -59.51
CA GLU A 4 -41.54 9.13 -58.92
C GLU A 4 -42.02 9.18 -57.46
N LEU A 5 -43.15 8.53 -57.15
CA LEU A 5 -43.66 8.43 -55.79
C LEU A 5 -42.70 7.64 -54.89
N PHE A 6 -42.08 6.59 -55.40
CA PHE A 6 -41.08 5.83 -54.67
C PHE A 6 -39.85 6.68 -54.33
N VAL A 7 -39.32 7.44 -55.29
CA VAL A 7 -38.15 8.31 -55.07
C VAL A 7 -38.44 9.37 -54.02
N LEU A 8 -39.60 10.02 -54.08
CA LEU A 8 -40.01 11.03 -53.10
C LEU A 8 -40.14 10.44 -51.69
N GLN A 9 -40.74 9.26 -51.57
CA GLN A 9 -40.85 8.58 -50.27
C GLN A 9 -39.48 8.13 -49.74
N PHE A 10 -38.59 7.64 -50.60
CA PHE A 10 -37.24 7.27 -50.24
C PHE A 10 -36.47 8.48 -49.72
N GLN A 11 -36.47 9.60 -50.45
CA GLN A 11 -35.81 10.83 -50.05
C GLN A 11 -36.31 11.33 -48.68
N ARG A 12 -37.64 11.38 -48.47
CA ARG A 12 -38.22 11.78 -47.17
C ARG A 12 -37.78 10.86 -46.03
N ARG A 13 -37.76 9.55 -46.24
CA ARG A 13 -37.32 8.58 -45.21
C ARG A 13 -35.83 8.73 -44.91
N THR A 14 -35.03 9.01 -45.92
CA THR A 14 -33.58 9.21 -45.76
C THR A 14 -33.31 10.50 -45.01
N GLN A 15 -33.97 11.61 -45.36
CA GLN A 15 -33.86 12.88 -44.64
C GLN A 15 -34.25 12.75 -43.17
N LYS A 16 -35.36 12.06 -42.88
CA LYS A 16 -35.78 11.80 -41.49
C LYS A 16 -34.70 11.02 -40.73
N ARG A 17 -34.19 9.92 -41.32
CA ARG A 17 -33.15 9.10 -40.69
C ARG A 17 -31.86 9.88 -40.44
N MET A 18 -31.47 10.76 -41.35
CA MET A 18 -30.30 11.63 -41.17
C MET A 18 -30.51 12.61 -40.01
N ALA A 19 -31.68 13.25 -39.92
CA ALA A 19 -32.01 14.15 -38.81
C ALA A 19 -32.02 13.42 -37.45
N ASP A 20 -32.64 12.23 -37.40
CA ASP A 20 -32.67 11.40 -36.18
C ASP A 20 -31.25 10.97 -35.77
N PHE A 21 -30.41 10.61 -36.75
CA PHE A 21 -29.01 10.26 -36.51
C PHE A 21 -28.20 11.43 -35.97
N GLU A 22 -28.35 12.62 -36.55
CA GLU A 22 -27.68 13.83 -36.06
C GLU A 22 -28.11 14.19 -34.63
N ALA A 23 -29.40 14.08 -34.32
CA ALA A 23 -29.90 14.30 -32.97
C ALA A 23 -29.29 13.31 -31.96
N MET A 24 -29.30 12.01 -32.30
CA MET A 24 -28.68 10.97 -31.48
C MET A 24 -27.17 11.22 -31.26
N MET A 25 -26.44 11.64 -32.30
CA MET A 25 -25.02 11.94 -32.19
C MET A 25 -24.74 13.13 -31.26
N ARG A 26 -25.55 14.19 -31.35
CA ARG A 26 -25.46 15.35 -30.45
C ARG A 26 -25.74 14.96 -29.00
N GLU A 27 -26.76 14.15 -28.75
CA GLU A 27 -27.02 13.62 -27.41
C GLU A 27 -25.87 12.80 -26.86
N HIS A 28 -25.25 11.97 -27.71
CA HIS A 28 -24.10 11.17 -27.32
C HIS A 28 -22.89 12.03 -26.96
N GLN A 29 -22.60 13.05 -27.77
CA GLN A 29 -21.56 14.04 -27.49
C GLN A 29 -21.80 14.75 -26.17
N ASN A 30 -23.03 15.23 -25.93
CA ASN A 30 -23.39 15.88 -24.67
C ASN A 30 -23.17 14.97 -23.46
N LYS A 31 -23.53 13.69 -23.56
CA LYS A 31 -23.27 12.71 -22.48
C LYS A 31 -21.78 12.50 -22.25
N MET A 32 -20.97 12.40 -23.31
CA MET A 32 -19.51 12.30 -23.18
C MET A 32 -18.90 13.54 -22.54
N GLU A 33 -19.38 14.73 -22.87
CA GLU A 33 -18.91 15.97 -22.24
C GLU A 33 -19.25 16.02 -20.76
N GLN A 34 -20.46 15.58 -20.39
CA GLN A 34 -20.86 15.52 -18.98
C GLN A 34 -20.00 14.52 -18.20
N THR A 35 -19.77 13.32 -18.72
CA THR A 35 -18.91 12.33 -18.04
C THR A 35 -17.47 12.82 -17.93
N ALA A 36 -16.94 13.49 -18.95
CA ALA A 36 -15.63 14.11 -18.91
C ALA A 36 -15.54 15.20 -17.82
N LYS A 37 -16.55 16.06 -17.69
CA LYS A 37 -16.63 17.08 -16.63
C LYS A 37 -16.68 16.45 -15.24
N HIS A 38 -17.47 15.39 -15.06
CA HIS A 38 -17.53 14.67 -13.78
C HIS A 38 -16.20 14.02 -13.42
N TYR A 39 -15.52 13.40 -14.39
CA TYR A 39 -14.21 12.81 -14.18
C TYR A 39 -13.13 13.85 -13.83
N ALA A 40 -13.13 14.98 -14.53
CA ALA A 40 -12.24 16.11 -14.23
C ALA A 40 -12.47 16.63 -12.80
N ARG A 41 -13.73 16.89 -12.43
CA ARG A 41 -14.09 17.32 -11.08
C ARG A 41 -13.69 16.30 -10.02
N ALA A 42 -13.93 15.01 -10.26
CA ALA A 42 -13.55 13.95 -9.32
C ALA A 42 -12.02 13.90 -9.11
N ARG A 43 -11.23 14.08 -10.17
CA ARG A 43 -9.77 14.17 -10.07
C ARG A 43 -9.29 15.36 -9.24
N GLU A 44 -10.01 16.48 -9.28
CA GLU A 44 -9.67 17.66 -8.48
C GLU A 44 -10.08 17.49 -7.01
N THR A 45 -11.23 16.89 -6.74
CA THR A 45 -11.76 16.76 -5.37
C THR A 45 -11.22 15.55 -4.61
N MET A 46 -10.77 14.50 -5.31
CA MET A 46 -10.23 13.32 -4.62
C MET A 46 -8.84 13.62 -4.08
N GLU A 47 -8.70 13.50 -2.76
CA GLU A 47 -7.40 13.49 -2.10
C GLU A 47 -6.57 12.34 -2.67
N ARG A 48 -5.48 12.67 -3.38
CA ARG A 48 -4.55 11.66 -3.85
C ARG A 48 -4.02 10.91 -2.64
N PRO A 49 -4.12 9.57 -2.59
CA PRO A 49 -3.54 8.81 -1.50
C PRO A 49 -2.06 9.14 -1.43
N LYS A 50 -1.60 9.61 -0.26
CA LYS A 50 -0.18 9.90 -0.05
C LYS A 50 0.61 8.63 -0.38
N PRO A 51 1.68 8.71 -1.20
CA PRO A 51 2.49 7.54 -1.48
C PRO A 51 3.01 7.00 -0.15
N VAL A 52 2.53 5.82 0.25
CA VAL A 52 3.04 5.13 1.42
C VAL A 52 4.42 4.64 1.01
N ALA A 53 5.46 5.29 1.55
CA ALA A 53 6.80 4.76 1.44
C ALA A 53 6.76 3.32 1.97
N PRO A 54 7.20 2.31 1.18
CA PRO A 54 7.26 0.95 1.68
C PRO A 54 8.14 0.98 2.93
N ARG A 55 7.51 0.76 4.09
CA ARG A 55 8.21 0.52 5.35
C ARG A 55 8.80 -0.86 5.21
N GLY A 56 9.91 -0.93 4.48
CA GLY A 56 10.64 -2.17 4.39
C GLY A 56 11.09 -2.51 5.79
N ASP A 57 10.62 -3.65 6.30
CA ASP A 57 11.33 -4.41 7.31
C ASP A 57 12.61 -4.98 6.66
N TYR A 58 13.43 -4.11 6.04
CA TYR A 58 14.80 -4.41 5.65
C TYR A 58 15.63 -4.45 6.94
N THR A 59 15.31 -5.42 7.80
CA THR A 59 16.28 -5.94 8.74
C THR A 59 17.35 -6.61 7.90
N LEU A 60 18.40 -5.85 7.58
CA LEU A 60 19.68 -6.43 7.19
C LEU A 60 19.99 -7.53 8.20
N GLU A 61 20.13 -8.78 7.75
CA GLU A 61 20.53 -9.89 8.62
C GLU A 61 21.75 -9.43 9.43
N ARG A 62 21.54 -9.28 10.74
CA ARG A 62 22.53 -8.70 11.62
C ARG A 62 23.77 -9.59 11.55
N SER A 63 24.86 -9.09 10.96
CA SER A 63 26.11 -9.83 10.73
C SER A 63 26.42 -10.75 11.91
N ARG A 64 26.64 -12.06 11.62
CA ARG A 64 26.93 -13.13 12.59
C ARG A 64 28.05 -12.75 13.57
N VAL A 65 28.94 -11.86 13.15
CA VAL A 65 30.03 -11.28 13.97
C VAL A 65 29.50 -10.53 15.19
N SER A 66 28.40 -9.78 15.06
CA SER A 66 27.81 -9.00 16.15
C SER A 66 27.04 -9.86 17.17
N ALA A 67 26.52 -11.01 16.74
CA ALA A 67 25.89 -12.00 17.60
C ALA A 67 26.96 -12.77 18.39
N ALA A 68 28.02 -13.25 17.72
CA ALA A 68 29.15 -13.93 18.36
C ALA A 68 29.85 -13.05 19.41
N ARG A 69 30.05 -11.75 19.12
CA ARG A 69 30.65 -10.80 20.07
C ARG A 69 29.79 -10.58 21.32
N ARG A 70 28.45 -10.60 21.18
CA ARG A 70 27.54 -10.50 22.34
C ARG A 70 27.51 -11.79 23.16
N ALA A 71 27.50 -12.95 22.52
CA ALA A 71 27.57 -14.24 23.21
C ALA A 71 28.87 -14.37 24.04
N ARG A 72 30.01 -13.99 23.46
CA ARG A 72 31.31 -13.99 24.18
C ARG A 72 31.31 -13.04 25.38
N ARG A 73 30.73 -11.84 25.25
CA ARG A 73 30.60 -10.90 26.37
C ARG A 73 29.72 -11.46 27.50
N ALA A 74 28.62 -12.11 27.16
CA ALA A 74 27.74 -12.73 28.16
C ALA A 74 28.45 -13.85 28.93
N GLN A 75 29.23 -14.69 28.24
CA GLN A 75 30.04 -15.75 28.87
C GLN A 75 31.09 -15.20 29.85
N VAL A 76 31.83 -14.15 29.45
CA VAL A 76 32.82 -13.50 30.33
C VAL A 76 32.15 -12.94 31.58
N HIS A 77 30.97 -12.33 31.43
CA HIS A 77 30.21 -11.77 32.56
C HIS A 77 29.74 -12.85 33.54
N ALA A 78 29.32 -14.02 33.02
CA ALA A 78 28.91 -15.16 33.84
C ALA A 78 30.08 -15.72 34.66
N VAL A 79 31.28 -15.84 34.07
CA VAL A 79 32.48 -16.31 34.78
C VAL A 79 32.94 -15.32 35.86
N LEU A 80 32.88 -14.02 35.58
CA LEU A 80 33.20 -12.98 36.57
C LEU A 80 32.22 -13.03 37.75
N GLN A 81 30.93 -13.26 37.49
CA GLN A 81 29.92 -13.41 38.54
C GLN A 81 30.08 -14.70 39.36
N SER A 82 30.54 -15.80 38.75
CA SER A 82 30.80 -17.04 39.49
C SER A 82 32.04 -16.93 40.37
N GLN A 83 33.09 -16.23 39.93
CA GLN A 83 34.28 -15.98 40.77
C GLN A 83 33.97 -15.06 41.95
N ALA A 84 33.09 -14.07 41.76
CA ALA A 84 32.63 -13.19 42.85
C ALA A 84 31.82 -13.93 43.94
N ARG A 85 31.37 -15.17 43.69
CA ARG A 85 30.59 -15.98 44.64
C ARG A 85 31.41 -17.07 45.34
N GLY A 86 32.73 -17.13 45.11
CA GLY A 86 33.61 -18.24 45.53
C GLY A 86 34.59 -17.96 46.66
N THR A 87 34.27 -17.12 47.64
CA THR A 87 35.05 -17.00 48.90
C THR A 87 34.37 -17.77 50.02
N PRO A 88 34.97 -18.85 50.58
CA PRO A 88 34.38 -19.62 51.68
C PRO A 88 34.51 -18.86 53.02
N PRO A 89 33.54 -18.98 53.94
CA PRO A 89 33.66 -18.39 55.28
C PRO A 89 34.59 -19.21 56.18
N GLU A 90 35.53 -18.53 56.83
CA GLU A 90 36.28 -19.04 57.99
C GLU A 90 35.31 -19.43 59.12
N GLN A 91 35.52 -20.61 59.71
CA GLN A 91 34.85 -21.00 60.96
C GLN A 91 35.68 -20.49 62.15
N PRO A 92 35.12 -19.69 63.08
CA PRO A 92 35.75 -19.44 64.37
C PRO A 92 35.41 -20.57 65.35
N GLY A 93 36.44 -21.04 66.05
CA GLY A 93 36.40 -22.15 67.00
C GLY A 93 35.48 -21.92 68.20
N VAL A 94 34.95 -23.03 68.70
CA VAL A 94 34.24 -23.11 69.99
C VAL A 94 35.29 -23.39 71.07
N GLY A 95 35.55 -22.40 71.91
CA GLY A 95 36.31 -22.53 73.15
C GLY A 95 35.49 -22.01 74.32
N GLU A 96 35.30 -22.89 75.30
CA GLU A 96 35.12 -22.68 76.76
C GLU A 96 34.17 -21.59 77.29
N GLU A 97 33.23 -22.04 78.14
CA GLU A 97 32.97 -21.53 79.50
C GLU A 97 32.07 -22.59 80.18
N ALA A 98 32.61 -23.42 81.07
CA ALA A 98 32.71 -23.26 82.54
C ALA A 98 31.43 -23.75 83.27
#